data_AF-A0A9E3CR30-F1
#
_entry.id   AF-A0A9E3CR30-F1
#
_cell.length_a   1.000
_cell.length_b   1.000
_cell.length_c   1.000
_cell.angle_alpha   90.00
_cell.angle_beta   90.00
_cell.angle_gamma   90.00
#
_symmetry.space_group_name_H-M   'P 1'
#
loop_
_entity.id
_entity.type
_entity.pdbx_description
1 polymer ?
#
loop_
_entity_poly.entity_id
_entity_poly.type
_entity_poly.pdbx_seq_one_letter_code
_entity_poly.pdbx_strand_id
1 'polypeptide(L)'
;MSRQAREIRSTTILLVRRGGRVALAGDGQVTLGDTVMKSGARKVRRLYNEKILAGFAGASADAFSLLARFEGKLEQFHGNLERAAVELSKEWRTDKILRHLEALLIVSDEKSSFLLSGNGDVIAPDGGVLAIGSGGPYALAAARALLEHTELSAREIAERALQIAGEICIYTNQNIVIEEI
;
A
#
# COMPACT_ATOMS: atom_id res chain seq x y z
N MET A 1 3.21 -27.15 23.41
CA MET A 1 2.54 -25.87 23.07
C MET A 1 3.51 -25.07 22.21
N SER A 2 3.29 -24.96 20.90
CA SER A 2 4.18 -24.14 20.07
C SER A 2 4.08 -22.70 20.54
N ARG A 3 5.22 -22.04 20.76
CA ARG A 3 5.25 -20.58 20.84
C ARG A 3 4.83 -20.10 19.46
N GLN A 4 3.54 -19.78 19.29
CA GLN A 4 3.10 -19.01 18.14
C GLN A 4 3.91 -17.71 18.20
N ALA A 5 4.80 -17.51 17.21
CA ALA A 5 5.53 -16.26 17.10
C ALA A 5 4.48 -15.14 17.08
N ARG A 6 4.64 -14.13 17.94
CA ARG A 6 3.69 -13.02 18.01
C ARG A 6 3.65 -12.35 16.64
N GLU A 7 2.53 -12.48 15.95
CA GLU A 7 2.31 -11.94 14.61
C GLU A 7 2.34 -10.41 14.68
N ILE A 8 3.05 -9.77 13.73
CA ILE A 8 3.05 -8.32 13.58
C ILE A 8 1.97 -7.95 12.58
N ARG A 9 0.90 -7.32 13.07
CA ARG A 9 -0.11 -6.69 12.22
C ARG A 9 0.34 -5.27 11.90
N SER A 10 0.41 -4.97 10.60
CA SER A 10 0.87 -3.68 10.09
C SER A 10 -0.30 -2.78 9.72
N THR A 11 0.06 -1.59 9.25
CA THR A 11 -0.83 -0.55 8.73
C THR A 11 -1.70 -1.02 7.57
N THR A 12 -2.84 -0.38 7.42
CA THR A 12 -3.72 -0.41 6.26
C THR A 12 -3.30 0.68 5.29
N ILE A 13 -3.15 0.32 4.02
CA ILE A 13 -2.82 1.24 2.93
C ILE A 13 -3.95 1.19 1.91
N LEU A 14 -4.36 2.36 1.44
CA LEU A 14 -5.42 2.54 0.47
C LEU A 14 -4.97 3.49 -0.63
N LEU A 15 -5.10 3.06 -1.88
CA LEU A 15 -4.95 3.89 -3.06
C LEU A 15 -6.34 4.18 -3.65
N VAL A 16 -6.58 5.44 -3.99
CA VAL A 16 -7.77 5.90 -4.69
C VAL A 16 -7.38 6.77 -5.88
N ARG A 17 -7.94 6.47 -7.04
CA ARG A 17 -7.80 7.25 -8.27
C ARG A 17 -9.15 7.82 -8.67
N ARG A 18 -9.22 9.15 -8.86
CA ARG A 18 -10.41 9.84 -9.36
C ARG A 18 -10.03 11.09 -10.15
N GLY A 19 -10.66 11.28 -11.31
CA GLY A 19 -10.52 12.54 -12.08
C GLY A 19 -9.08 12.90 -12.44
N GLY A 20 -8.24 11.91 -12.77
CA GLY A 20 -6.83 12.12 -13.09
C GLY A 20 -5.91 12.40 -11.89
N ARG A 21 -6.45 12.38 -10.66
CA ARG A 21 -5.68 12.49 -9.41
C ARG A 21 -5.58 11.14 -8.72
N VAL A 22 -4.49 10.93 -8.00
CA VAL A 22 -4.25 9.74 -7.19
C VAL A 22 -3.94 10.16 -5.76
N ALA A 23 -4.62 9.55 -4.80
CA ALA A 23 -4.29 9.63 -3.39
C ALA A 23 -3.85 8.24 -2.89
N LEU A 24 -2.75 8.19 -2.17
CA LEU A 24 -2.27 7.02 -1.46
C LEU A 24 -2.23 7.35 0.03
N ALA A 25 -3.05 6.66 0.81
CA ALA A 25 -3.20 6.90 2.23
C ALA A 25 -2.82 5.65 3.04
N GLY A 26 -2.38 5.86 4.28
CA GLY A 26 -2.15 4.79 5.22
C GLY A 26 -2.33 5.23 6.66
N ASP A 27 -2.81 4.32 7.51
CA ASP A 27 -2.84 4.54 8.95
C ASP A 27 -1.47 4.31 9.61
N GLY A 28 -1.37 4.59 10.91
CA GLY A 28 -0.12 4.54 11.65
C GLY A 28 0.04 3.36 12.59
N GLN A 29 -0.94 2.46 12.71
CA GLN A 29 -0.92 1.41 13.72
C GLN A 29 0.03 0.25 13.37
N VAL A 30 0.88 -0.12 14.33
CA VAL A 30 1.65 -1.36 14.33
C VAL A 30 1.32 -2.11 15.61
N THR A 31 0.83 -3.33 15.47
CA THR A 31 0.40 -4.18 16.58
C THR A 31 1.24 -5.44 16.63
N LEU A 32 1.76 -5.79 17.81
CA LEU A 32 2.47 -7.04 18.05
C LEU A 32 1.64 -7.91 18.99
N GLY A 33 1.04 -8.97 18.46
CA GLY A 33 0.03 -9.74 19.18
C GLY A 33 -1.19 -8.87 19.51
N ASP A 34 -1.41 -8.61 20.79
CA ASP A 34 -2.51 -7.82 21.35
C ASP A 34 -2.09 -6.39 21.75
N THR A 35 -0.81 -6.04 21.58
CA THR A 35 -0.25 -4.77 22.06
C THR A 35 0.02 -3.82 20.90
N VAL A 36 -0.53 -2.59 20.97
CA VAL A 36 -0.19 -1.51 20.05
C VAL A 36 1.23 -1.02 20.36
N MET A 37 2.17 -1.28 19.43
CA MET A 37 3.58 -0.92 19.58
C MET A 37 3.87 0.51 19.11
N LYS A 38 3.15 0.98 18.09
CA LYS A 38 3.31 2.31 17.50
C LYS A 38 2.01 2.74 16.85
N SER A 39 1.63 4.01 17.04
CA SER A 39 0.39 4.56 16.46
C SER A 39 0.65 5.51 15.28
N GLY A 40 1.90 5.84 14.96
CA GLY A 40 2.27 6.83 13.93
C GLY A 40 3.34 6.30 12.97
N ALA A 41 3.22 5.06 12.51
CA ALA A 41 4.02 4.56 11.39
C ALA A 41 3.69 5.33 10.11
N ARG A 42 4.67 5.46 9.21
CA ARG A 42 4.49 6.06 7.89
C ARG A 42 5.00 5.08 6.84
N LYS A 43 4.07 4.40 6.17
CA LYS A 43 4.39 3.38 5.15
C LYS A 43 3.92 3.75 3.74
N VAL A 44 3.49 5.00 3.57
CA VAL A 44 3.33 5.65 2.27
C VAL A 44 4.50 6.61 2.06
N ARG A 45 4.98 6.73 0.83
CA ARG A 45 6.02 7.69 0.44
C ARG A 45 5.98 7.97 -1.06
N ARG A 46 6.74 8.98 -1.45
CA ARG A 46 7.02 9.30 -2.84
C ARG A 46 8.38 8.75 -3.25
N LEU A 47 8.51 8.38 -4.52
CA LEU A 47 9.70 7.84 -5.18
C LEU A 47 9.91 8.55 -6.52
N TYR A 48 11.10 8.37 -7.11
CA TYR A 48 11.42 8.79 -8.47
C TYR A 48 11.06 10.27 -8.73
N ASN A 49 11.79 11.18 -8.07
CA ASN A 49 11.58 12.63 -8.15
C ASN A 49 10.15 13.05 -7.81
N GLU A 50 9.57 12.45 -6.78
CA GLU A 50 8.22 12.72 -6.28
C GLU A 50 7.06 12.36 -7.22
N LYS A 51 7.33 11.64 -8.33
CA LYS A 51 6.34 11.32 -9.36
C LYS A 51 5.59 10.01 -9.13
N ILE A 52 6.12 9.14 -8.29
CA ILE A 52 5.55 7.81 -8.01
C ILE A 52 5.15 7.74 -6.54
N LEU A 53 3.91 7.38 -6.27
CA LEU A 53 3.45 7.01 -4.93
C LEU A 53 3.73 5.52 -4.69
N ALA A 54 4.28 5.19 -3.53
CA ALA A 54 4.51 3.82 -3.10
C ALA A 54 4.06 3.60 -1.66
N GLY A 55 3.34 2.50 -1.44
CA GLY A 55 2.75 2.14 -0.15
C GLY A 55 2.90 0.66 0.13
N PHE A 56 3.18 0.30 1.38
CA PHE A 56 3.56 -1.08 1.71
C PHE A 56 2.91 -1.59 2.99
N ALA A 57 2.50 -2.87 2.97
CA ALA A 57 2.06 -3.61 4.15
C ALA A 57 2.97 -4.82 4.38
N GLY A 58 3.56 -4.90 5.58
CA GLY A 58 4.54 -5.93 5.96
C GLY A 58 5.61 -5.37 6.90
N ALA A 59 6.69 -6.14 7.13
CA ALA A 59 7.78 -5.70 7.99
C ALA A 59 8.56 -4.50 7.40
N SER A 60 9.05 -3.60 8.26
CA SER A 60 9.71 -2.38 7.78
C SER A 60 11.02 -2.65 7.02
N ALA A 61 11.78 -3.69 7.41
CA ALA A 61 13.03 -4.06 6.72
C ALA A 61 12.75 -4.47 5.25
N ASP A 62 11.76 -5.33 5.07
CA ASP A 62 11.27 -5.79 3.77
C ASP A 62 10.86 -4.61 2.88
N ALA A 63 10.11 -3.66 3.47
CA ALA A 63 9.69 -2.45 2.78
C ALA A 63 10.87 -1.67 2.22
N PHE A 64 11.90 -1.39 3.04
CA PHE A 64 13.06 -0.62 2.61
C PHE A 64 13.82 -1.33 1.49
N SER A 65 14.00 -2.64 1.58
CA SER A 65 14.67 -3.42 0.53
C SER A 65 13.88 -3.41 -0.79
N LEU A 66 12.57 -3.60 -0.74
CA LEU A 66 11.72 -3.62 -1.94
C LEU A 66 11.63 -2.25 -2.60
N LEU A 67 11.49 -1.19 -1.80
CA LEU A 67 11.44 0.19 -2.30
C LEU A 67 12.75 0.61 -2.95
N ALA A 68 13.90 0.29 -2.35
CA ALA A 68 15.21 0.60 -2.94
C ALA A 68 15.41 -0.13 -4.29
N ARG A 69 15.02 -1.41 -4.37
CA ARG A 69 15.08 -2.16 -5.64
C ARG A 69 14.13 -1.57 -6.68
N PHE A 70 12.91 -1.21 -6.26
CA PHE A 70 11.93 -0.62 -7.15
C PHE A 70 12.37 0.74 -7.70
N GLU A 71 12.98 1.59 -6.86
CA GLU A 71 13.57 2.85 -7.29
C GLU A 71 14.68 2.63 -8.32
N GLY A 72 15.54 1.63 -8.12
CA GLY A 72 16.51 1.21 -9.14
C GLY A 72 15.87 0.75 -10.45
N LYS A 73 14.72 0.04 -10.42
CA LYS A 73 13.97 -0.32 -11.64
C LYS A 73 13.38 0.92 -12.32
N LEU A 74 12.84 1.87 -11.55
CA LEU A 74 12.32 3.12 -12.10
C LEU A 74 13.43 3.92 -12.79
N GLU A 75 14.62 4.00 -12.20
CA GLU A 75 15.79 4.62 -12.82
C GLU A 75 16.19 3.90 -14.11
N GLN A 76 16.31 2.56 -14.06
CA GLN A 76 16.68 1.72 -15.21
C GLN A 76 15.72 1.87 -16.39
N PHE A 77 14.43 2.03 -16.13
CA PHE A 77 13.40 2.14 -17.16
C PHE A 77 12.85 3.56 -17.33
N HIS A 78 13.61 4.58 -16.91
CA HIS A 78 13.29 5.99 -17.11
C HIS A 78 11.88 6.38 -16.66
N GLY A 79 11.46 5.86 -15.50
CA GLY A 79 10.17 6.15 -14.89
C GLY A 79 8.99 5.39 -15.48
N ASN A 80 9.22 4.42 -16.36
CA ASN A 80 8.14 3.56 -16.86
C ASN A 80 7.63 2.65 -15.73
N LEU A 81 6.49 3.03 -15.14
CA LEU A 81 5.93 2.35 -13.98
C LEU A 81 5.59 0.88 -14.24
N GLU A 82 4.87 0.61 -15.33
CA GLU A 82 4.45 -0.75 -15.69
C GLU A 82 5.65 -1.68 -15.88
N ARG A 83 6.67 -1.22 -16.62
CA ARG A 83 7.88 -2.00 -16.84
C ARG A 83 8.67 -2.22 -15.55
N ALA A 84 8.81 -1.17 -14.72
CA ALA A 84 9.48 -1.30 -13.43
C ALA A 84 8.75 -2.27 -12.49
N ALA A 85 7.42 -2.23 -12.47
CA ALA A 85 6.57 -3.12 -11.68
C ALA A 85 6.74 -4.58 -12.10
N VAL A 86 6.66 -4.87 -13.41
CA VAL A 86 6.84 -6.22 -13.95
C VAL A 86 8.24 -6.77 -13.64
N GLU A 87 9.28 -5.94 -13.82
CA GLU A 87 10.66 -6.39 -13.58
C GLU A 87 10.96 -6.57 -12.09
N LEU A 88 10.38 -5.75 -11.21
CA LEU A 88 10.45 -6.00 -9.77
C LEU A 88 9.73 -7.30 -9.41
N SER A 89 8.50 -7.53 -9.89
CA SER A 89 7.75 -8.75 -9.56
C SER A 89 8.46 -10.02 -10.02
N LYS A 90 9.13 -9.99 -11.19
CA LYS A 90 10.00 -11.09 -11.64
C LYS A 90 11.18 -11.33 -10.69
N GLU A 91 11.89 -10.26 -10.31
CA GLU A 91 13.01 -10.34 -9.38
C GLU A 91 12.57 -10.84 -8.00
N TRP A 92 11.46 -10.31 -7.47
CA TRP A 92 10.91 -10.68 -6.18
C TRP A 92 10.56 -12.18 -6.12
N ARG A 93 9.92 -12.71 -7.16
CA ARG A 93 9.58 -14.14 -7.25
C ARG A 93 10.81 -15.06 -7.32
N THR A 94 11.88 -14.60 -7.97
CA THR A 94 13.06 -15.43 -8.27
C THR A 94 14.13 -15.37 -7.21
N ASP A 95 14.25 -14.24 -6.51
CA ASP A 95 15.20 -14.06 -5.43
C ASP A 95 14.84 -14.96 -4.23
N LYS A 96 15.84 -15.75 -3.78
CA LYS A 96 15.68 -16.75 -2.72
C LYS A 96 15.23 -16.13 -1.39
N ILE A 97 15.60 -14.89 -1.11
CA ILE A 97 15.27 -14.18 0.13
C ILE A 97 13.94 -13.45 -0.04
N LEU A 98 13.77 -12.70 -1.13
CA LEU A 98 12.59 -11.83 -1.30
C LEU A 98 11.28 -12.61 -1.42
N ARG A 99 11.28 -13.78 -2.06
CA ARG A 99 10.04 -14.57 -2.25
C ARG A 99 9.36 -15.05 -0.96
N HIS A 100 10.07 -15.01 0.17
CA HIS A 100 9.54 -15.41 1.47
C HIS A 100 8.96 -14.22 2.26
N LEU A 101 9.02 -13.01 1.70
CA LEU A 101 8.41 -11.84 2.31
C LEU A 101 6.89 -11.90 2.13
N GLU A 102 6.15 -11.81 3.24
CA GLU A 102 4.67 -11.81 3.27
C GLU A 102 4.08 -10.43 2.93
N ALA A 103 4.78 -9.73 2.07
CA ALA A 103 4.72 -8.31 1.89
C ALA A 103 3.92 -7.96 0.63
N LEU A 104 3.12 -6.90 0.70
CA LEU A 104 2.40 -6.35 -0.45
C LEU A 104 2.81 -4.90 -0.68
N LEU A 105 2.96 -4.53 -1.94
CA LEU A 105 3.37 -3.19 -2.37
C LEU A 105 2.35 -2.62 -3.34
N ILE A 106 1.82 -1.43 -3.07
CA ILE A 106 1.05 -0.62 -4.02
C ILE A 106 1.96 0.45 -4.59
N VAL A 107 1.96 0.63 -5.91
CA VAL A 107 2.70 1.66 -6.62
C VAL A 107 1.81 2.37 -7.63
N SER A 108 1.99 3.68 -7.82
CA SER A 108 1.17 4.45 -8.76
C SER A 108 1.88 5.70 -9.27
N ASP A 109 1.63 6.02 -10.53
CA ASP A 109 1.90 7.31 -11.16
C ASP A 109 0.57 8.00 -11.47
N GLU A 110 0.59 9.10 -12.23
CA GLU A 110 -0.63 9.81 -12.65
C GLU A 110 -1.51 9.00 -13.61
N LYS A 111 -1.02 7.90 -14.20
CA LYS A 111 -1.70 7.17 -15.30
C LYS A 111 -2.14 5.76 -14.92
N SER A 112 -1.35 5.08 -14.12
CA SER A 112 -1.43 3.65 -13.84
C SER A 112 -1.13 3.36 -12.37
N SER A 113 -1.68 2.27 -11.86
CA SER A 113 -1.56 1.85 -10.47
C SER A 113 -1.48 0.33 -10.41
N PHE A 114 -0.61 -0.21 -9.57
CA PHE A 114 -0.38 -1.65 -9.48
C PHE A 114 -0.20 -2.11 -8.03
N LEU A 115 -0.72 -3.31 -7.73
CA LEU A 115 -0.38 -4.09 -6.54
C LEU A 115 0.61 -5.19 -6.96
N LEU A 116 1.72 -5.27 -6.23
CA LEU A 116 2.80 -6.23 -6.41
C LEU A 116 2.91 -7.15 -5.20
N SER A 117 3.19 -8.43 -5.46
CA SER A 117 3.34 -9.48 -4.43
C SER A 117 4.61 -10.30 -4.64
N GLY A 118 5.07 -10.98 -3.58
CA GLY A 118 6.20 -11.92 -3.65
C GLY A 118 5.95 -13.17 -4.51
N ASN A 119 4.70 -13.44 -4.89
CA ASN A 119 4.36 -14.52 -5.83
C ASN A 119 4.63 -14.13 -7.29
N GLY A 120 5.00 -12.86 -7.53
CA GLY A 120 5.23 -12.30 -8.86
C GLY A 120 3.96 -11.74 -9.51
N ASP A 121 2.92 -11.47 -8.72
CA ASP A 121 1.69 -10.87 -9.22
C ASP A 121 1.92 -9.38 -9.55
N VAL A 122 1.24 -8.91 -10.59
CA VAL A 122 1.13 -7.48 -10.96
C VAL A 122 -0.34 -7.23 -11.27
N ILE A 123 -1.05 -6.56 -10.36
CA ILE A 123 -2.51 -6.44 -10.41
C ILE A 123 -2.89 -4.96 -10.54
N ALA A 124 -3.59 -4.61 -11.62
CA ALA A 124 -4.19 -3.30 -11.80
C ALA A 124 -5.59 -3.24 -11.15
N PRO A 125 -6.06 -2.07 -10.68
CA PRO A 125 -7.40 -1.94 -10.11
C PRO A 125 -8.49 -1.82 -11.18
N ASP A 126 -9.60 -2.54 -11.01
CA ASP A 126 -10.78 -2.41 -11.88
C ASP A 126 -11.55 -1.10 -11.68
N GLY A 127 -11.54 -0.55 -10.46
CA GLY A 127 -12.32 0.64 -10.06
C GLY A 127 -11.47 1.80 -9.56
N GLY A 128 -10.18 1.85 -9.92
CA GLY A 128 -9.26 2.88 -9.41
C GLY A 128 -8.94 2.79 -7.91
N VAL A 129 -9.24 1.66 -7.26
CA VAL A 129 -8.95 1.45 -5.83
C VAL A 129 -8.15 0.18 -5.61
N LEU A 130 -7.09 0.29 -4.81
CA LEU A 130 -6.34 -0.86 -4.25
C LEU A 130 -6.23 -0.68 -2.75
N ALA A 131 -6.30 -1.78 -1.99
CA ALA A 131 -6.07 -1.75 -0.55
C ALA A 131 -5.26 -2.96 -0.10
N ILE A 132 -4.37 -2.76 0.86
CA ILE A 132 -3.55 -3.81 1.48
C ILE A 132 -3.47 -3.57 3.00
N GLY A 133 -3.04 -4.60 3.74
CA GLY A 133 -2.88 -4.51 5.19
C GLY A 133 -4.13 -4.92 5.96
N SER A 134 -4.07 -4.74 7.29
CA SER A 134 -4.99 -5.38 8.24
C SER A 134 -6.46 -4.99 8.04
N GLY A 135 -6.72 -3.72 7.73
CA GLY A 135 -8.05 -3.18 7.46
C GLY A 135 -8.37 -3.02 5.98
N GLY A 136 -7.57 -3.60 5.09
CA GLY A 136 -7.66 -3.42 3.64
C GLY A 136 -9.06 -3.67 3.05
N PRO A 137 -9.73 -4.80 3.37
CA PRO A 137 -11.08 -5.07 2.86
C PRO A 137 -12.13 -4.02 3.28
N TYR A 138 -12.06 -3.50 4.51
CA TYR A 138 -12.99 -2.47 4.99
C TYR A 138 -12.77 -1.14 4.26
N ALA A 139 -11.50 -0.72 4.13
CA ALA A 139 -11.13 0.49 3.41
C ALA A 139 -11.51 0.39 1.92
N LEU A 140 -11.29 -0.77 1.30
CA LEU A 140 -11.67 -1.03 -0.10
C LEU A 140 -13.18 -0.91 -0.32
N ALA A 141 -13.98 -1.54 0.54
CA ALA A 141 -15.44 -1.49 0.44
C ALA A 141 -15.96 -0.07 0.60
N ALA A 142 -15.47 0.66 1.62
CA ALA A 142 -15.85 2.05 1.85
C ALA A 142 -15.45 2.97 0.67
N ALA A 143 -14.22 2.85 0.17
CA ALA A 143 -13.74 3.66 -0.95
C ALA A 143 -14.53 3.42 -2.23
N ARG A 144 -14.88 2.17 -2.54
CA ARG A 144 -15.73 1.83 -3.70
C ARG A 144 -17.10 2.48 -3.61
N ALA A 145 -17.77 2.35 -2.47
CA ALA A 145 -19.08 2.97 -2.26
C ALA A 145 -19.01 4.51 -2.38
N LEU A 146 -17.96 5.14 -1.84
CA LEU A 146 -17.76 6.58 -1.92
C LEU A 146 -17.46 7.05 -3.35
N LEU A 147 -16.69 6.29 -4.14
CA LEU A 147 -16.45 6.60 -5.55
C LEU A 147 -17.73 6.56 -6.38
N GLU A 148 -18.61 5.59 -6.12
CA GLU A 148 -19.83 5.39 -6.90
C GLU A 148 -20.95 6.38 -6.55
N HIS A 149 -20.97 6.90 -5.32
CA HIS A 149 -22.14 7.63 -4.78
C HIS A 149 -21.86 9.03 -4.25
N THR A 150 -20.67 9.59 -4.51
CA THR A 150 -20.32 10.94 -4.04
C THR A 150 -19.50 11.72 -5.05
N GLU A 151 -19.37 13.04 -4.85
CA GLU A 151 -18.50 13.93 -5.62
C GLU A 151 -17.14 14.21 -4.94
N LEU A 152 -16.77 13.39 -3.97
CA LEU A 152 -15.55 13.59 -3.17
C LEU A 152 -14.28 13.40 -4.00
N SER A 153 -13.26 14.21 -3.74
CA SER A 153 -11.93 14.06 -4.34
C SER A 153 -11.25 12.74 -3.93
N ALA A 154 -10.24 12.30 -4.69
CA ALA A 154 -9.47 11.09 -4.38
C ALA A 154 -8.91 11.12 -2.94
N ARG A 155 -8.40 12.28 -2.50
CA ARG A 155 -7.89 12.51 -1.15
C ARG A 155 -8.96 12.29 -0.09
N GLU A 156 -10.11 12.95 -0.26
CA GLU A 156 -11.22 12.87 0.67
C GLU A 156 -11.81 11.46 0.78
N ILE A 157 -11.87 10.72 -0.32
CA ILE A 157 -12.31 9.33 -0.33
C ILE A 157 -11.30 8.47 0.44
N ALA A 158 -10.00 8.64 0.16
CA ALA A 158 -8.95 7.87 0.83
C ALA A 158 -8.96 8.10 2.36
N GLU A 159 -9.14 9.36 2.77
CA GLU A 159 -9.25 9.75 4.18
C GLU A 159 -10.48 9.11 4.85
N ARG A 160 -11.68 9.35 4.31
CA ARG A 160 -12.94 8.84 4.90
C ARG A 160 -12.99 7.31 4.92
N ALA A 161 -12.50 6.64 3.89
CA ALA A 161 -12.48 5.19 3.82
C ALA A 161 -11.55 4.57 4.86
N LEU A 162 -10.39 5.17 5.13
CA LEU A 162 -9.51 4.74 6.22
C LEU A 162 -10.07 5.06 7.61
N GLN A 163 -10.78 6.18 7.76
CA GLN A 163 -11.49 6.49 9.01
C GLN A 163 -12.52 5.41 9.35
N ILE A 164 -13.35 5.02 8.37
CA ILE A 164 -14.31 3.92 8.50
C ILE A 164 -13.59 2.60 8.81
N ALA A 165 -12.48 2.31 8.14
CA ALA A 165 -11.69 1.12 8.43
C ALA A 165 -11.14 1.12 9.87
N GLY A 166 -10.73 2.27 10.40
CA GLY A 166 -10.24 2.44 11.77
C GLY A 166 -11.32 2.37 12.85
N GLU A 167 -12.60 2.54 12.48
CA GLU A 167 -13.73 2.32 13.39
C GLU A 167 -14.11 0.84 13.53
N ILE A 168 -13.78 0.03 12.53
CA ILE A 168 -14.18 -1.39 12.44
C ILE A 168 -13.00 -2.31 12.78
N CYS A 169 -11.83 -2.06 12.21
CA CYS A 169 -10.65 -2.91 12.33
C CYS A 169 -9.82 -2.53 13.55
N ILE A 170 -9.73 -3.42 14.53
CA ILE A 170 -8.89 -3.24 15.74
C ILE A 170 -7.39 -3.06 15.46
N TYR A 171 -6.94 -3.29 14.22
CA TYR A 171 -5.55 -3.16 13.77
C TYR A 171 -5.31 -1.94 12.86
N THR A 172 -6.29 -1.04 12.75
CA THR A 172 -6.20 0.21 11.97
C THR A 172 -6.63 1.36 12.88
N ASN A 173 -5.85 2.45 12.91
CA ASN A 173 -6.21 3.63 13.71
C ASN A 173 -6.58 4.85 12.85
N GLN A 174 -6.90 5.94 13.55
CA GLN A 174 -7.29 7.21 12.94
C GLN A 174 -6.09 8.12 12.58
N ASN A 175 -4.85 7.66 12.78
CA ASN A 175 -3.66 8.46 12.48
C ASN A 175 -3.27 8.25 11.02
N ILE A 176 -3.94 8.97 10.13
CA ILE A 176 -3.83 8.79 8.68
C ILE A 176 -2.79 9.74 8.09
N VAL A 177 -1.96 9.22 7.18
CA VAL A 177 -1.05 10.00 6.32
C VAL A 177 -1.45 9.79 4.87
N ILE A 178 -1.47 10.87 4.08
CA ILE A 178 -1.92 10.85 2.69
C ILE A 178 -0.89 11.55 1.81
N GLU A 179 -0.47 10.88 0.74
CA GLU A 179 0.30 11.43 -0.38
C GLU A 179 -0.56 11.51 -1.64
N GLU A 180 -0.31 12.50 -2.50
CA GLU A 180 -1.13 12.76 -3.69
C GLU A 180 -0.32 13.24 -4.91
N ILE A 181 -0.73 12.81 -6.10
CA ILE A 181 -0.22 13.28 -7.40
C ILE A 181 -1.39 13.57 -8.35
#